data_AF-A0A972KZ97-F1
#
_entry.id   AF-A0A972KZ97-F1
#
_cell.length_a   1.000
_cell.length_b   1.000
_cell.length_c   1.000
_cell.angle_alpha   90.00
_cell.angle_beta   90.00
_cell.angle_gamma   90.00
#
_symmetry.space_group_name_H-M   'P 1'
#
loop_
_entity.id
_entity.type
_entity.pdbx_description
1 polymer ?
#
loop_
_entity_poly.entity_id
_entity_poly.type
_entity_poly.pdbx_seq_one_letter_code
_entity_poly.pdbx_strand_id
1 'polypeptide(L)'
;MKKPQLIWDIKPVSYILGKDAVNLSSKKLAEYNKTIVLVDENTEKQCLPVFTELLDNVAIDGVICINADKNNKNIDQAIFVWGELSKYGAGRDSLLINLGGGVVTDLGGFAAATFKRGINFINYPTSLLGMVDAAIGGKTGIDFGGIKNQVGLFTNPKSVIIDPVFLKTLDQRQLRSGYAELLKCGLIMDNDLWENLKDSVYDQIEDWNSFIVQAARNKVDIVRHDTFEKGLRKILNFGHTIGHAIESFYINRNIGITHGEAIAAGMICETYISSKVYEFDCVCFNEVIQVVDNNFERFGLGTGDIDELLTYIKQDKKNKNGKYRFSLLRRLGKSVHDIEIEDDLIRSSLDFYITKKDCHGEQHNS
;
A
#
# COMPACT_ATOMS: atom_id res chain seq x y z
N MET A 1 -2.56 -16.21 27.10
CA MET A 1 -2.85 -15.37 25.92
C MET A 1 -3.44 -16.26 24.84
N LYS A 2 -4.65 -15.99 24.33
CA LYS A 2 -5.19 -16.74 23.18
C LYS A 2 -4.29 -16.46 21.98
N LYS A 3 -3.72 -17.50 21.35
CA LYS A 3 -2.99 -17.32 20.08
C LYS A 3 -3.91 -16.54 19.13
N PRO A 4 -3.46 -15.42 18.54
CA PRO A 4 -4.28 -14.69 17.59
C PRO A 4 -4.72 -15.67 16.50
N GLN A 5 -6.02 -15.70 16.20
CA GLN A 5 -6.53 -16.55 15.12
C GLN A 5 -5.84 -16.08 13.83
N LEU A 6 -5.05 -16.97 13.21
CA LEU A 6 -4.28 -16.68 12.00
C LEU A 6 -5.17 -16.73 10.76
N ILE A 7 -6.30 -17.44 10.82
CA ILE A 7 -7.24 -17.64 9.70
C ILE A 7 -8.53 -16.86 9.96
N TRP A 8 -8.89 -15.97 9.04
CA TRP A 8 -10.05 -15.08 9.07
C TRP A 8 -10.88 -15.32 7.80
N ASP A 9 -11.81 -16.27 7.85
CA ASP A 9 -12.70 -16.59 6.73
C ASP A 9 -13.88 -15.60 6.66
N ILE A 10 -13.61 -14.40 6.14
CA ILE A 10 -14.59 -13.32 6.07
C ILE A 10 -15.16 -13.25 4.66
N LYS A 11 -16.37 -13.79 4.44
CA LYS A 11 -16.96 -13.77 3.10
C LYS A 11 -16.97 -12.34 2.51
N PRO A 12 -16.51 -12.16 1.25
CA PRO A 12 -16.15 -13.21 0.29
C PRO A 12 -14.67 -13.65 0.28
N VAL A 13 -13.80 -13.11 1.15
CA VAL A 13 -12.34 -13.30 1.14
C VAL A 13 -11.84 -14.02 2.39
N SER A 14 -11.06 -15.07 2.22
CA SER A 14 -10.29 -15.66 3.32
C SER A 14 -8.98 -14.89 3.54
N TYR A 15 -8.59 -14.64 4.79
CA TYR A 15 -7.28 -14.10 5.11
C TYR A 15 -6.52 -15.09 5.99
N ILE A 16 -5.27 -15.39 5.64
CA ILE A 16 -4.35 -16.14 6.50
C ILE A 16 -3.17 -15.22 6.79
N LEU A 17 -3.01 -14.84 8.06
CA LEU A 17 -2.13 -13.75 8.48
C LEU A 17 -1.10 -14.25 9.48
N GLY A 18 0.16 -13.91 9.27
CA GLY A 18 1.27 -14.09 10.21
C GLY A 18 2.23 -15.20 9.82
N LYS A 19 3.21 -15.45 10.69
CA LYS A 19 4.19 -16.54 10.53
C LYS A 19 3.48 -17.87 10.26
N ASP A 20 3.98 -18.62 9.29
CA ASP A 20 3.46 -19.93 8.86
C ASP A 20 2.17 -19.86 8.02
N ALA A 21 1.72 -18.66 7.63
CA ALA A 21 0.53 -18.49 6.80
C ALA A 21 0.65 -19.18 5.44
N VAL A 22 1.85 -19.23 4.85
CA VAL A 22 2.07 -19.96 3.58
C VAL A 22 1.78 -21.45 3.76
N ASN A 23 2.39 -22.11 4.74
CA ASN A 23 2.17 -23.53 5.01
C ASN A 23 0.69 -23.85 5.31
N LEU A 24 0.03 -23.00 6.11
CA LEU A 24 -1.39 -23.13 6.44
C LEU A 24 -2.31 -23.01 5.22
N SER A 25 -1.85 -22.35 4.14
CA SER A 25 -2.61 -22.19 2.91
C SER A 25 -2.63 -23.44 2.01
N SER A 26 -1.73 -24.41 2.23
CA SER A 26 -1.59 -25.65 1.42
C SER A 26 -2.92 -26.37 1.17
N LYS A 27 -3.75 -26.54 2.20
CA LYS A 27 -5.06 -27.21 2.09
C LYS A 27 -6.02 -26.49 1.14
N LYS A 28 -5.99 -25.16 1.09
CA LYS A 28 -6.82 -24.37 0.15
C LYS A 28 -6.32 -24.51 -1.28
N LEU A 29 -5.02 -24.67 -1.49
CA LEU A 29 -4.45 -24.84 -2.83
C LEU A 29 -4.76 -26.22 -3.42
N ALA A 30 -4.85 -27.26 -2.57
CA ALA A 30 -5.20 -28.62 -2.99
C ALA A 30 -6.63 -28.75 -3.59
N GLU A 31 -7.48 -27.73 -3.47
CA GLU A 31 -8.83 -27.71 -4.06
C GLU A 31 -8.82 -27.42 -5.57
N TYR A 32 -7.68 -26.98 -6.13
CA TYR A 32 -7.57 -26.56 -7.52
C TYR A 32 -6.80 -27.58 -8.37
N ASN A 33 -7.38 -27.93 -9.51
CA ASN A 33 -6.80 -28.91 -10.44
C ASN A 33 -5.68 -28.34 -11.32
N LYS A 34 -5.61 -27.01 -11.45
CA LYS A 34 -4.61 -26.32 -12.25
C LYS A 34 -4.22 -25.00 -11.58
N THR A 35 -2.95 -24.89 -11.22
CA THR A 35 -2.39 -23.78 -10.45
C THR A 35 -1.22 -23.17 -11.22
N ILE A 36 -1.34 -21.89 -11.56
CA ILE A 36 -0.31 -21.12 -12.26
C ILE A 36 0.14 -19.99 -11.33
N VAL A 37 1.44 -19.76 -11.23
CA VAL A 37 2.00 -18.68 -10.39
C VAL A 37 2.45 -17.52 -11.28
N LEU A 38 1.99 -16.31 -10.95
CA LEU A 38 2.49 -15.06 -11.51
C LEU A 38 3.50 -14.44 -10.53
N VAL A 39 4.67 -14.10 -11.06
CA VAL A 39 5.79 -13.44 -10.35
C VAL A 39 6.40 -12.35 -11.22
N ASP A 40 7.11 -11.42 -10.60
CA ASP A 40 8.11 -10.60 -11.29
C ASP A 40 9.51 -11.23 -11.22
N GLU A 41 10.47 -10.74 -12.02
CA GLU A 41 11.86 -11.27 -12.08
C GLU A 41 12.58 -11.34 -10.72
N ASN A 42 12.32 -10.41 -9.80
CA ASN A 42 12.93 -10.44 -8.47
C ASN A 42 12.24 -11.48 -7.60
N THR A 43 10.91 -11.50 -7.66
CA THR A 43 10.09 -12.45 -6.89
C THR A 43 10.32 -13.90 -7.35
N GLU A 44 10.51 -14.13 -8.65
CA GLU A 44 10.89 -15.43 -9.21
C GLU A 44 12.22 -15.93 -8.63
N LYS A 45 13.21 -15.05 -8.49
CA LYS A 45 14.54 -15.41 -7.97
C LYS A 45 14.55 -15.58 -6.45
N GLN A 46 13.81 -14.74 -5.73
CA GLN A 46 13.96 -14.59 -4.28
C GLN A 46 12.84 -15.23 -3.46
N CYS A 47 11.60 -15.21 -3.95
CA CYS A 47 10.43 -15.63 -3.17
C CYS A 47 9.85 -16.96 -3.67
N LEU A 48 9.89 -17.22 -4.98
CA LEU A 48 9.37 -18.46 -5.54
C LEU A 48 10.07 -19.71 -4.94
N PRO A 49 11.41 -19.75 -4.75
CA PRO A 49 12.05 -20.89 -4.09
C PRO A 49 11.52 -21.14 -2.66
N VAL A 50 11.37 -20.06 -1.88
CA VAL A 50 10.81 -20.12 -0.51
C VAL A 50 9.37 -20.61 -0.55
N PHE A 51 8.56 -20.11 -1.49
CA PHE A 51 7.18 -20.53 -1.69
C PHE A 51 7.09 -22.02 -2.03
N THR A 52 7.92 -22.51 -2.95
CA THR A 52 7.93 -23.92 -3.36
C THR A 52 8.42 -24.86 -2.26
N GLU A 53 9.39 -24.43 -1.45
CA GLU A 53 9.89 -25.22 -0.31
C GLU A 53 8.82 -25.40 0.76
N LEU A 54 8.09 -24.33 1.08
CA LEU A 54 6.99 -24.33 2.07
C LEU A 54 5.75 -25.07 1.55
N LEU A 55 5.56 -25.17 0.24
CA LEU A 55 4.41 -25.81 -0.40
C LEU A 55 4.82 -27.00 -1.27
N ASP A 56 5.75 -27.81 -0.79
CA ASP A 56 6.30 -28.99 -1.48
C ASP A 56 5.25 -29.97 -2.01
N ASN A 57 4.08 -30.04 -1.37
CA ASN A 57 2.97 -30.91 -1.72
C ASN A 57 1.96 -30.28 -2.71
N VAL A 58 2.18 -29.04 -3.15
CA VAL A 58 1.28 -28.34 -4.08
C VAL A 58 1.89 -28.38 -5.49
N ALA A 59 1.15 -28.98 -6.43
CA ALA A 59 1.55 -28.98 -7.84
C ALA A 59 1.41 -27.57 -8.44
N ILE A 60 2.49 -27.10 -9.09
CA ILE A 60 2.51 -25.87 -9.88
C ILE A 60 2.61 -26.26 -11.35
N ASP A 61 1.60 -25.94 -12.14
CA ASP A 61 1.50 -26.29 -13.56
C ASP A 61 2.24 -25.32 -14.49
N GLY A 62 2.56 -24.12 -13.99
CA GLY A 62 3.22 -23.09 -14.78
C GLY A 62 3.62 -21.89 -13.94
N VAL A 63 4.66 -21.21 -14.42
CA VAL A 63 5.13 -19.93 -13.86
C VAL A 63 5.11 -18.89 -14.98
N ILE A 64 4.48 -17.75 -14.70
CA ILE A 64 4.45 -16.58 -15.56
C ILE A 64 5.34 -15.53 -14.90
N CYS A 65 6.45 -15.18 -15.56
CA CYS A 65 7.36 -14.15 -15.08
C CYS A 65 7.18 -12.86 -15.89
N ILE A 66 6.90 -11.75 -15.21
CA ILE A 66 6.85 -10.41 -15.80
C ILE A 66 8.08 -9.59 -15.40
N ASN A 67 8.41 -8.58 -16.19
CA ASN A 67 9.53 -7.68 -15.90
C ASN A 67 9.26 -6.88 -14.60
N ALA A 68 10.29 -6.70 -13.77
CA ALA A 68 10.14 -6.08 -12.44
C ALA A 68 10.02 -4.54 -12.42
N ASP A 69 10.15 -3.85 -13.56
CA ASP A 69 9.97 -2.40 -13.63
C ASP A 69 8.52 -1.99 -13.30
N LYS A 70 8.35 -0.95 -12.47
CA LYS A 70 7.04 -0.37 -12.12
C LYS A 70 6.27 0.09 -13.35
N ASN A 71 6.95 0.50 -14.43
CA ASN A 71 6.31 0.87 -15.70
C ASN A 71 5.58 -0.30 -16.39
N ASN A 72 5.78 -1.53 -15.91
CA ASN A 72 5.14 -2.74 -16.44
C ASN A 72 3.73 -2.97 -15.89
N LYS A 73 3.20 -2.10 -15.03
CA LYS A 73 1.81 -2.20 -14.63
C LYS A 73 0.87 -1.64 -15.72
N ASN A 74 0.92 -2.18 -16.93
CA ASN A 74 0.21 -1.65 -18.10
C ASN A 74 -0.57 -2.73 -18.86
N ILE A 75 -1.28 -2.33 -19.92
CA ILE A 75 -2.13 -3.25 -20.71
C ILE A 75 -1.33 -4.31 -21.45
N ASP A 76 -0.12 -4.00 -21.92
CA ASP A 76 0.70 -4.94 -22.69
C ASP A 76 1.13 -6.12 -21.81
N GLN A 77 1.42 -5.86 -20.54
CA GLN A 77 1.71 -6.92 -19.57
C GLN A 77 0.47 -7.75 -19.23
N ALA A 78 -0.72 -7.14 -19.16
CA ALA A 78 -1.95 -7.92 -19.02
C ALA A 78 -2.18 -8.83 -20.24
N ILE A 79 -1.94 -8.34 -21.45
CA ILE A 79 -2.00 -9.12 -22.70
C ILE A 79 -1.02 -10.30 -22.64
N PHE A 80 0.22 -10.06 -22.20
CA PHE A 80 1.21 -11.11 -22.00
C PHE A 80 0.73 -12.19 -21.02
N VAL A 81 0.26 -11.79 -19.83
CA VAL A 81 -0.25 -12.73 -18.82
C VAL A 81 -1.43 -13.56 -19.36
N TRP A 82 -2.38 -12.96 -20.08
CA TRP A 82 -3.48 -13.71 -20.70
C TRP A 82 -3.00 -14.70 -21.78
N GLY A 83 -1.96 -14.33 -22.53
CA GLY A 83 -1.30 -15.20 -23.50
C GLY A 83 -0.70 -16.43 -22.82
N GLU A 84 0.08 -16.23 -21.76
CA GLU A 84 0.70 -17.32 -21.01
C GLU A 84 -0.34 -18.21 -20.31
N LEU A 85 -1.37 -17.63 -19.68
CA LEU A 85 -2.49 -18.39 -19.12
C LEU A 85 -3.13 -19.31 -20.17
N SER A 86 -3.28 -18.82 -21.40
CA SER A 86 -3.81 -19.62 -22.51
C SER A 86 -2.87 -20.75 -22.93
N LYS A 87 -1.55 -20.50 -22.98
CA LYS A 87 -0.53 -21.51 -23.30
C LYS A 87 -0.46 -22.62 -22.27
N TYR A 88 -0.57 -22.29 -20.98
CA TYR A 88 -0.65 -23.27 -19.88
C TYR A 88 -1.99 -24.01 -19.81
N GLY A 89 -2.95 -23.65 -20.67
CA GLY A 89 -4.27 -24.30 -20.74
C GLY A 89 -5.17 -23.96 -19.56
N ALA A 90 -5.06 -22.76 -18.98
CA ALA A 90 -5.89 -22.32 -17.86
C ALA A 90 -7.39 -22.34 -18.23
N GLY A 91 -8.19 -23.03 -17.43
CA GLY A 91 -9.65 -23.12 -17.49
C GLY A 91 -10.36 -22.08 -16.62
N ARG A 92 -11.67 -22.21 -16.44
CA ARG A 92 -12.47 -21.33 -15.55
C ARG A 92 -12.29 -21.67 -14.07
N ASP A 93 -11.95 -22.92 -13.79
CA ASP A 93 -11.68 -23.49 -12.47
C ASP A 93 -10.21 -23.36 -12.05
N SER A 94 -9.33 -22.95 -12.96
CA SER A 94 -7.91 -22.71 -12.66
C SER A 94 -7.69 -21.60 -11.63
N LEU A 95 -6.57 -21.69 -10.94
CA LEU A 95 -6.10 -20.73 -9.96
C LEU A 95 -4.88 -19.98 -10.50
N LEU A 96 -4.94 -18.64 -10.44
CA LEU A 96 -3.77 -17.78 -10.57
C LEU A 96 -3.27 -17.37 -9.17
N ILE A 97 -2.06 -17.77 -8.82
CA ILE A 97 -1.39 -17.31 -7.60
C ILE A 97 -0.59 -16.07 -7.94
N ASN A 98 -0.92 -14.93 -7.35
CA ASN A 98 -0.15 -13.70 -7.49
C ASN A 98 0.86 -13.63 -6.35
N LEU A 99 2.08 -14.13 -6.60
CA LEU A 99 3.19 -14.07 -5.66
C LEU A 99 4.03 -12.85 -6.00
N GLY A 100 4.00 -11.81 -5.17
CA GLY A 100 4.74 -10.58 -5.45
C GLY A 100 4.27 -9.37 -4.66
N GLY A 101 4.87 -8.20 -4.93
CA GLY A 101 4.45 -6.94 -4.33
C GLY A 101 3.13 -6.39 -4.90
N GLY A 102 2.81 -5.13 -4.59
CA GLY A 102 1.56 -4.47 -5.04
C GLY A 102 1.36 -4.42 -6.55
N VAL A 103 2.44 -4.38 -7.36
CA VAL A 103 2.34 -4.42 -8.83
C VAL A 103 1.82 -5.77 -9.30
N VAL A 104 2.41 -6.87 -8.82
CA VAL A 104 2.03 -8.23 -9.20
C VAL A 104 0.62 -8.55 -8.72
N THR A 105 0.25 -8.17 -7.50
CA THR A 105 -1.10 -8.46 -6.98
C THR A 105 -2.19 -7.66 -7.68
N ASP A 106 -1.94 -6.40 -8.04
CA ASP A 106 -2.92 -5.59 -8.78
C ASP A 106 -3.06 -6.03 -10.25
N LEU A 107 -1.93 -6.22 -10.96
CA LEU A 107 -1.93 -6.66 -12.35
C LEU A 107 -2.48 -8.09 -12.47
N GLY A 108 -2.02 -9.00 -11.61
CA GLY A 108 -2.46 -10.39 -11.59
C GLY A 108 -3.94 -10.53 -11.24
N GLY A 109 -4.41 -9.77 -10.25
CA GLY A 109 -5.83 -9.71 -9.92
C GLY A 109 -6.68 -9.18 -11.07
N PHE A 110 -6.21 -8.13 -11.77
CA PHE A 110 -6.88 -7.59 -12.95
C PHE A 110 -6.92 -8.60 -14.11
N ALA A 111 -5.78 -9.24 -14.37
CA ALA A 111 -5.66 -10.25 -15.42
C ALA A 111 -6.55 -11.45 -15.13
N ALA A 112 -6.58 -11.97 -13.90
CA ALA A 112 -7.46 -13.06 -13.49
C ALA A 112 -8.94 -12.69 -13.60
N ALA A 113 -9.32 -11.49 -13.18
CA ALA A 113 -10.71 -11.04 -13.21
C ALA A 113 -11.26 -10.82 -14.63
N THR A 114 -10.39 -10.54 -15.60
CA THR A 114 -10.77 -10.29 -17.00
C THR A 114 -10.54 -11.51 -17.91
N PHE A 115 -9.67 -12.44 -17.53
CA PHE A 115 -9.45 -13.68 -18.27
C PHE A 115 -10.65 -14.63 -18.17
N LYS A 116 -11.17 -15.10 -19.31
CA LYS A 116 -12.36 -15.98 -19.39
C LYS A 116 -13.59 -15.48 -18.60
N ARG A 117 -13.71 -14.16 -18.40
CA ARG A 117 -14.73 -13.48 -17.56
C ARG A 117 -14.57 -13.72 -16.05
N GLY A 118 -13.36 -14.02 -15.61
CA GLY A 118 -13.01 -14.26 -14.21
C GLY A 118 -12.59 -15.70 -13.97
N ILE A 119 -11.35 -15.87 -13.54
CA ILE A 119 -10.83 -17.10 -12.92
C ILE A 119 -10.51 -16.86 -11.45
N ASN A 120 -10.21 -17.92 -10.71
CA ASN A 120 -9.85 -17.82 -9.30
C ASN A 120 -8.45 -17.22 -9.16
N PHE A 121 -8.24 -16.37 -8.16
CA PHE A 121 -6.91 -15.91 -7.80
C PHE A 121 -6.71 -15.79 -6.29
N ILE A 122 -5.47 -15.97 -5.85
CA ILE A 122 -5.02 -15.81 -4.47
C ILE A 122 -3.79 -14.91 -4.46
N ASN A 123 -3.74 -13.96 -3.53
CA ASN A 123 -2.60 -13.06 -3.38
C ASN A 123 -1.67 -13.55 -2.27
N TYR A 124 -0.37 -13.64 -2.58
CA TYR A 124 0.73 -13.84 -1.63
C TYR A 124 1.64 -12.61 -1.69
N PRO A 125 1.28 -11.52 -0.99
CA PRO A 125 2.12 -10.33 -0.94
C PRO A 125 3.52 -10.62 -0.40
N THR A 126 4.55 -10.24 -1.14
CA THR A 126 5.96 -10.45 -0.76
C THR A 126 6.66 -9.18 -0.27
N SER A 127 5.99 -8.03 -0.34
CA SER A 127 6.48 -6.77 0.21
C SER A 127 5.66 -6.32 1.42
N LEU A 128 6.28 -5.55 2.33
CA LEU A 128 5.59 -5.03 3.50
C LEU A 128 4.37 -4.17 3.11
N LEU A 129 4.52 -3.32 2.09
CA LEU A 129 3.44 -2.54 1.49
C LEU A 129 2.29 -3.43 0.99
N GLY A 130 2.62 -4.54 0.32
CA GLY A 130 1.63 -5.51 -0.15
C GLY A 130 0.87 -6.16 1.01
N MET A 131 1.57 -6.48 2.09
CA MET A 131 1.03 -7.19 3.24
C MET A 131 0.06 -6.32 4.07
N VAL A 132 0.32 -5.02 4.18
CA VAL A 132 -0.46 -4.13 5.07
C VAL A 132 -1.46 -3.26 4.33
N ASP A 133 -1.33 -3.11 3.00
CA ASP A 133 -2.16 -2.22 2.21
C ASP A 133 -2.61 -2.82 0.87
N ALA A 134 -1.68 -3.01 -0.09
CA ALA A 134 -2.06 -3.19 -1.49
C ALA A 134 -2.84 -4.49 -1.77
N ALA A 135 -2.49 -5.61 -1.11
CA ALA A 135 -3.18 -6.88 -1.34
C ALA A 135 -4.57 -6.95 -0.66
N ILE A 136 -4.94 -5.98 0.18
CA ILE A 136 -6.18 -5.97 0.96
C ILE A 136 -7.07 -4.82 0.46
N GLY A 137 -8.20 -5.16 -0.17
CA GLY A 137 -9.15 -4.14 -0.58
C GLY A 137 -9.89 -4.38 -1.88
N GLY A 138 -9.52 -5.44 -2.61
CA GLY A 138 -10.16 -5.86 -3.86
C GLY A 138 -9.97 -4.87 -5.02
N LYS A 139 -9.13 -3.84 -4.88
CA LYS A 139 -8.80 -2.96 -6.00
C LYS A 139 -7.73 -3.69 -6.82
N THR A 140 -7.98 -3.83 -8.11
CA THR A 140 -7.03 -4.40 -9.06
C THR A 140 -7.04 -3.53 -10.31
N GLY A 141 -5.92 -3.40 -11.00
CA GLY A 141 -5.88 -2.55 -12.18
C GLY A 141 -4.50 -2.36 -12.76
N ILE A 142 -4.48 -1.54 -13.79
CA ILE A 142 -3.32 -1.17 -14.57
C ILE A 142 -3.30 0.35 -14.79
N ASP A 143 -2.10 0.85 -15.05
CA ASP A 143 -1.82 2.21 -15.45
C ASP A 143 -2.18 2.36 -16.94
N PHE A 144 -2.75 3.51 -17.30
CA PHE A 144 -3.18 3.77 -18.67
C PHE A 144 -3.03 5.25 -19.01
N GLY A 145 -2.42 5.56 -20.15
CA GLY A 145 -2.20 6.94 -20.61
C GLY A 145 -1.36 7.79 -19.65
N GLY A 146 -0.37 7.20 -18.97
CA GLY A 146 0.46 7.87 -17.96
C GLY A 146 -0.22 8.11 -16.61
N ILE A 147 -1.45 7.63 -16.43
CA ILE A 147 -2.21 7.78 -15.18
C ILE A 147 -2.25 6.44 -14.44
N LYS A 148 -1.81 6.45 -13.17
CA LYS A 148 -1.79 5.26 -12.32
C LYS A 148 -3.19 4.72 -12.02
N ASN A 149 -3.32 3.40 -12.00
CA ASN A 149 -4.55 2.68 -11.61
C ASN A 149 -5.81 3.20 -12.31
N GLN A 150 -5.69 3.63 -13.56
CA GLN A 150 -6.77 4.28 -14.29
C GLN A 150 -7.80 3.29 -14.82
N VAL A 151 -7.37 2.08 -15.20
CA VAL A 151 -8.23 1.00 -15.69
C VAL A 151 -8.17 -0.14 -14.69
N GLY A 152 -9.31 -0.55 -14.15
CA GLY A 152 -9.33 -1.54 -13.09
C GLY A 152 -10.72 -1.99 -12.67
N LEU A 153 -10.75 -2.86 -11.66
CA LEU A 153 -11.95 -3.50 -11.13
C LEU A 153 -11.90 -3.54 -9.59
N PHE A 154 -13.07 -3.52 -8.98
CA PHE A 154 -13.26 -4.00 -7.61
C PHE A 154 -13.60 -5.50 -7.67
N THR A 155 -12.61 -6.35 -7.43
CA THR A 155 -12.72 -7.81 -7.48
C THR A 155 -11.96 -8.45 -6.33
N ASN A 156 -12.59 -9.43 -5.68
CA ASN A 156 -12.06 -10.03 -4.47
C ASN A 156 -11.24 -11.29 -4.78
N PRO A 157 -10.03 -11.46 -4.23
CA PRO A 157 -9.33 -12.73 -4.29
C PRO A 157 -10.11 -13.80 -3.51
N LYS A 158 -9.84 -15.07 -3.79
CA LYS A 158 -10.34 -16.17 -2.94
C LYS A 158 -9.69 -16.15 -1.56
N SER A 159 -8.41 -15.79 -1.51
CA SER A 159 -7.68 -15.61 -0.27
C SER A 159 -6.55 -14.59 -0.40
N VAL A 160 -6.16 -13.99 0.71
CA VAL A 160 -4.91 -13.22 0.85
C VAL A 160 -4.06 -13.89 1.93
N ILE A 161 -2.84 -14.26 1.59
CA ILE A 161 -1.93 -15.03 2.44
C ILE A 161 -0.73 -14.15 2.79
N ILE A 162 -0.68 -13.66 4.02
CA ILE A 162 0.31 -12.70 4.49
C ILE A 162 1.27 -13.41 5.44
N ASP A 163 2.48 -13.67 4.98
CA ASP A 163 3.55 -14.29 5.77
C ASP A 163 4.81 -13.42 5.75
N PRO A 164 5.30 -12.94 6.91
CA PRO A 164 6.53 -12.15 6.99
C PRO A 164 7.78 -12.87 6.48
N VAL A 165 7.74 -14.19 6.22
CA VAL A 165 8.88 -14.96 5.69
C VAL A 165 9.48 -14.32 4.44
N PHE A 166 8.67 -13.72 3.56
CA PHE A 166 9.14 -13.08 2.33
C PHE A 166 9.90 -11.77 2.56
N LEU A 167 9.74 -11.12 3.73
CA LEU A 167 10.46 -9.88 4.02
C LEU A 167 11.97 -10.09 4.21
N LYS A 168 12.41 -11.32 4.47
CA LYS A 168 13.84 -11.66 4.61
C LYS A 168 14.67 -11.36 3.36
N THR A 169 14.04 -11.35 2.18
CA THR A 169 14.69 -11.08 0.89
C THR A 169 14.32 -9.72 0.31
N LEU A 170 13.51 -8.93 1.02
CA LEU A 170 13.03 -7.63 0.54
C LEU A 170 14.12 -6.57 0.68
N ASP A 171 14.29 -5.78 -0.39
CA ASP A 171 15.16 -4.59 -0.37
C ASP A 171 14.76 -3.62 0.75
N GLN A 172 15.77 -3.08 1.45
CA GLN A 172 15.55 -2.20 2.62
C GLN A 172 14.77 -0.93 2.27
N ARG A 173 14.95 -0.37 1.07
CA ARG A 173 14.17 0.80 0.63
C ARG A 173 12.71 0.43 0.40
N GLN A 174 12.40 -0.77 -0.08
CA GLN A 174 11.03 -1.27 -0.19
C GLN A 174 10.41 -1.63 1.16
N LEU A 175 11.21 -2.14 2.11
CA LEU A 175 10.78 -2.36 3.49
C LEU A 175 10.38 -1.02 4.13
N ARG A 176 11.25 -0.01 4.04
CA ARG A 176 10.98 1.37 4.46
C ARG A 176 9.74 1.95 3.79
N SER A 177 9.56 1.70 2.49
CA SER A 177 8.35 2.14 1.78
C SER A 177 7.06 1.53 2.37
N GLY A 178 7.08 0.27 2.81
CA GLY A 178 5.92 -0.34 3.49
C GLY A 178 5.72 0.19 4.91
N TYR A 179 6.81 0.58 5.59
CA TYR A 179 6.77 1.15 6.93
C TYR A 179 5.95 2.44 7.00
N ALA A 180 5.98 3.27 5.96
CA ALA A 180 5.17 4.48 5.88
C ALA A 180 3.67 4.18 6.04
N GLU A 181 3.18 3.09 5.44
CA GLU A 181 1.77 2.70 5.53
C GLU A 181 1.40 2.09 6.90
N LEU A 182 2.36 1.46 7.59
CA LEU A 182 2.19 1.04 8.98
C LEU A 182 2.02 2.24 9.91
N LEU A 183 2.92 3.24 9.80
CA LEU A 183 2.81 4.49 10.54
C LEU A 183 1.47 5.18 10.26
N LYS A 184 1.09 5.29 8.98
CA LYS A 184 -0.22 5.83 8.57
C LYS A 184 -1.36 5.10 9.25
N CYS A 185 -1.36 3.76 9.24
CA CYS A 185 -2.41 2.94 9.85
C CYS A 185 -2.56 3.26 11.35
N GLY A 186 -1.45 3.37 12.07
CA GLY A 186 -1.46 3.76 13.48
C GLY A 186 -2.08 5.15 13.69
N LEU A 187 -1.60 6.14 12.94
CA LEU A 187 -2.07 7.52 13.05
C LEU A 187 -3.58 7.67 12.81
N ILE A 188 -4.12 6.99 11.81
CA ILE A 188 -5.51 7.23 11.36
C ILE A 188 -6.56 6.45 12.14
N MET A 189 -6.22 5.28 12.69
CA MET A 189 -7.24 4.39 13.27
C MET A 189 -6.78 3.43 14.38
N ASP A 190 -5.48 3.32 14.69
CA ASP A 190 -4.99 2.36 15.70
C ASP A 190 -3.89 2.98 16.57
N ASN A 191 -4.31 3.57 17.68
CA ASN A 191 -3.37 4.21 18.61
C ASN A 191 -2.39 3.21 19.21
N ASP A 192 -2.80 1.97 19.49
CA ASP A 192 -1.90 0.97 20.07
C ASP A 192 -0.80 0.58 19.06
N LEU A 193 -1.14 0.48 17.78
CA LEU A 193 -0.15 0.29 16.72
C LEU A 193 0.83 1.47 16.66
N TRP A 194 0.32 2.71 16.75
CA TRP A 194 1.17 3.92 16.76
C TRP A 194 2.13 3.93 17.95
N GLU A 195 1.64 3.70 19.17
CA GLU A 195 2.46 3.70 20.39
C GLU A 195 3.59 2.65 20.33
N ASN A 196 3.36 1.52 19.68
CA ASN A 196 4.40 0.49 19.52
C ASN A 196 5.41 0.81 18.40
N LEU A 197 5.08 1.71 17.47
CA LEU A 197 5.92 2.08 16.33
C LEU A 197 6.72 3.37 16.53
N LYS A 198 6.21 4.31 17.34
CA LYS A 198 6.77 5.66 17.44
C LYS A 198 8.23 5.72 17.89
N ASP A 199 8.64 4.79 18.74
CA ASP A 199 10.04 4.72 19.21
C ASP A 199 10.93 3.83 18.33
N SER A 200 10.40 3.27 17.24
CA SER A 200 11.11 2.34 16.36
C SER A 200 11.63 3.02 15.10
N VAL A 201 12.86 2.66 14.71
CA VAL A 201 13.38 2.87 13.36
C VAL A 201 13.15 1.60 12.55
N TYR A 202 12.67 1.72 11.30
CA TYR A 202 12.21 0.59 10.50
C TYR A 202 13.25 -0.55 10.38
N ASP A 203 14.54 -0.23 10.27
CA ASP A 203 15.63 -1.20 10.10
C ASP A 203 16.08 -1.86 11.42
N GLN A 204 15.55 -1.41 12.56
CA GLN A 204 15.77 -2.00 13.88
C GLN A 204 14.68 -3.00 14.27
N ILE A 205 13.62 -3.13 13.48
CA ILE A 205 12.53 -4.06 13.75
C ILE A 205 12.93 -5.49 13.33
N GLU A 206 13.16 -6.33 14.33
CA GLU A 206 13.53 -7.74 14.12
C GLU A 206 12.31 -8.63 13.77
N ASP A 207 11.15 -8.39 14.38
CA ASP A 207 9.94 -9.17 14.19
C ASP A 207 8.76 -8.33 13.71
N TRP A 208 8.52 -8.35 12.41
CA TRP A 208 7.42 -7.64 11.77
C TRP A 208 6.04 -8.26 12.00
N ASN A 209 5.96 -9.49 12.53
CA ASN A 209 4.73 -10.27 12.51
C ASN A 209 3.57 -9.60 13.26
N SER A 210 3.81 -9.05 14.45
CA SER A 210 2.76 -8.38 15.24
C SER A 210 2.20 -7.16 14.50
N PHE A 211 3.09 -6.30 14.00
CA PHE A 211 2.73 -5.08 13.27
C PHE A 211 1.94 -5.40 12.00
N ILE A 212 2.39 -6.39 11.22
CA ILE A 212 1.71 -6.82 10.00
C ILE A 212 0.32 -7.37 10.30
N VAL A 213 0.20 -8.28 11.27
CA VAL A 213 -1.09 -8.88 11.62
C VAL A 213 -2.07 -7.82 12.11
N GLN A 214 -1.61 -6.87 12.93
CA GLN A 214 -2.45 -5.78 13.44
C GLN A 214 -2.90 -4.86 12.31
N ALA A 215 -1.98 -4.34 11.50
CA ALA A 215 -2.32 -3.45 10.40
C ALA A 215 -3.20 -4.11 9.34
N ALA A 216 -2.92 -5.38 8.98
CA ALA A 216 -3.73 -6.13 8.05
C ALA A 216 -5.17 -6.30 8.56
N ARG A 217 -5.36 -6.56 9.87
CA ARG A 217 -6.72 -6.63 10.47
C ARG A 217 -7.46 -5.31 10.38
N ASN A 218 -6.80 -4.21 10.73
CA ASN A 218 -7.39 -2.86 10.59
C ASN A 218 -7.84 -2.60 9.16
N LYS A 219 -6.98 -2.93 8.18
CA LYS A 219 -7.29 -2.80 6.76
C LYS A 219 -8.43 -3.71 6.31
N VAL A 220 -8.48 -4.96 6.78
CA VAL A 220 -9.59 -5.88 6.51
C VAL A 220 -10.90 -5.31 7.06
N ASP A 221 -10.91 -4.85 8.31
CA ASP A 221 -12.11 -4.36 8.96
C ASP A 221 -12.66 -3.10 8.28
N ILE A 222 -11.82 -2.14 7.91
CA ILE A 222 -12.30 -0.94 7.21
C ILE A 222 -12.82 -1.26 5.79
N VAL A 223 -12.19 -2.20 5.08
CA VAL A 223 -12.65 -2.64 3.75
C VAL A 223 -14.00 -3.34 3.82
N ARG A 224 -14.26 -4.10 4.89
CA ARG A 224 -15.57 -4.73 5.11
C ARG A 224 -16.67 -3.71 5.35
N HIS A 225 -16.38 -2.64 6.07
CA HIS A 225 -17.34 -1.58 6.33
C HIS A 225 -17.62 -0.73 5.09
N ASP A 226 -16.62 -0.53 4.22
CA ASP A 226 -16.74 0.28 3.01
C ASP A 226 -15.90 -0.28 1.85
N THR A 227 -16.45 -1.30 1.18
CA THR A 227 -15.75 -2.03 0.12
C THR A 227 -15.41 -1.17 -1.09
N PHE A 228 -16.26 -0.20 -1.43
CA PHE A 228 -16.10 0.62 -2.65
C PHE A 228 -15.48 1.99 -2.37
N GLU A 229 -14.99 2.23 -1.16
CA GLU A 229 -14.34 3.50 -0.76
C GLU A 229 -15.22 4.74 -1.00
N LYS A 230 -16.50 4.64 -0.61
CA LYS A 230 -17.46 5.74 -0.77
C LYS A 230 -17.65 6.57 0.50
N GLY A 231 -17.18 6.09 1.64
CA GLY A 231 -17.30 6.74 2.95
C GLY A 231 -16.05 6.51 3.81
N LEU A 232 -16.19 5.80 4.93
CA LEU A 232 -15.15 5.66 5.96
C LEU A 232 -13.78 5.22 5.42
N ARG A 233 -13.73 4.33 4.43
CA ARG A 233 -12.46 3.82 3.89
C ARG A 233 -11.59 4.92 3.28
N LYS A 234 -12.17 6.07 2.94
CA LYS A 234 -11.41 7.24 2.45
C LYS A 234 -10.36 7.74 3.43
N ILE A 235 -10.50 7.51 4.75
CA ILE A 235 -9.49 7.92 5.74
C ILE A 235 -8.09 7.33 5.47
N LEU A 236 -8.02 6.21 4.74
CA LEU A 236 -6.78 5.59 4.28
C LEU A 236 -5.97 6.49 3.33
N ASN A 237 -6.57 7.57 2.82
CA ASN A 237 -5.93 8.57 1.98
C ASN A 237 -5.21 9.66 2.77
N PHE A 238 -5.10 9.57 4.10
CA PHE A 238 -4.21 10.44 4.87
C PHE A 238 -2.77 10.30 4.35
N GLY A 239 -2.11 11.42 4.13
CA GLY A 239 -0.81 11.54 3.47
C GLY A 239 -0.82 11.33 1.96
N HIS A 240 -1.92 10.89 1.35
CA HIS A 240 -1.94 10.53 -0.07
C HIS A 240 -2.22 11.71 -0.99
N THR A 241 -2.84 12.78 -0.52
CA THR A 241 -3.23 13.89 -1.40
C THR A 241 -1.98 14.69 -1.79
N ILE A 242 -1.19 15.09 -0.79
CA ILE A 242 0.10 15.75 -1.05
C ILE A 242 1.16 14.71 -1.46
N GLY A 243 1.13 13.51 -0.88
CA GLY A 243 2.08 12.45 -1.23
C GLY A 243 2.03 12.07 -2.70
N HIS A 244 0.86 11.82 -3.29
CA HIS A 244 0.75 11.52 -4.73
C HIS A 244 1.16 12.70 -5.63
N ALA A 245 0.98 13.94 -5.17
CA ALA A 245 1.45 15.11 -5.91
C ALA A 245 2.98 15.16 -5.96
N ILE A 246 3.64 14.94 -4.83
CA ILE A 246 5.10 14.80 -4.74
C ILE A 246 5.58 13.62 -5.59
N GLU A 247 4.88 12.49 -5.53
CA GLU A 247 5.21 11.31 -6.34
C GLU A 247 5.16 11.59 -7.84
N SER A 248 4.08 12.23 -8.29
CA SER A 248 3.92 12.61 -9.70
C SER A 248 4.97 13.63 -10.13
N PHE A 249 5.28 14.60 -9.28
CA PHE A 249 6.29 15.64 -9.51
C PHE A 249 7.69 15.05 -9.76
N TYR A 250 8.11 14.06 -8.97
CA TYR A 250 9.41 13.40 -9.13
C TYR A 250 9.42 12.39 -10.29
N ILE A 251 8.34 11.63 -10.48
CA ILE A 251 8.21 10.70 -11.61
C ILE A 251 8.30 11.43 -12.95
N ASN A 252 7.62 12.57 -13.10
CA ASN A 252 7.66 13.37 -14.33
C ASN A 252 9.06 13.97 -14.61
N ARG A 253 9.95 13.98 -13.61
CA ARG A 253 11.37 14.37 -13.74
C ARG A 253 12.30 13.17 -13.92
N ASN A 254 11.76 11.96 -14.09
CA ASN A 254 12.50 10.70 -14.14
C ASN A 254 13.35 10.44 -12.89
N ILE A 255 12.90 10.92 -11.72
CA ILE A 255 13.56 10.68 -10.44
C ILE A 255 12.83 9.55 -9.71
N GLY A 256 13.53 8.45 -9.49
CA GLY A 256 12.97 7.26 -8.87
C GLY A 256 12.74 7.42 -7.37
N ILE A 257 11.46 7.53 -6.98
CA ILE A 257 11.04 7.50 -5.57
C ILE A 257 10.13 6.30 -5.29
N THR A 258 10.02 5.93 -4.01
CA THR A 258 9.04 4.94 -3.56
C THR A 258 7.73 5.60 -3.16
N HIS A 259 6.65 4.83 -3.22
CA HIS A 259 5.32 5.27 -2.77
C HIS A 259 5.37 5.71 -1.30
N GLY A 260 6.01 4.92 -0.44
CA GLY A 260 6.11 5.22 0.99
C GLY A 260 6.90 6.49 1.31
N GLU A 261 7.96 6.80 0.56
CA GLU A 261 8.68 8.08 0.70
C GLU A 261 7.76 9.27 0.40
N ALA A 262 6.96 9.18 -0.67
CA ALA A 262 5.94 10.17 -1.01
C ALA A 262 4.85 10.28 0.07
N ILE A 263 4.31 9.16 0.55
CA ILE A 263 3.27 9.16 1.59
C ILE A 263 3.83 9.71 2.92
N ALA A 264 5.08 9.42 3.28
CA ALA A 264 5.72 10.00 4.45
C ALA A 264 5.80 11.54 4.37
N ALA A 265 6.21 12.08 3.22
CA ALA A 265 6.21 13.52 2.99
C ALA A 265 4.79 14.12 3.07
N GLY A 266 3.80 13.42 2.49
CA GLY A 266 2.41 13.78 2.61
C GLY A 266 1.88 13.74 4.05
N MET A 267 2.28 12.76 4.86
CA MET A 267 1.90 12.68 6.28
C MET A 267 2.41 13.89 7.06
N ILE A 268 3.63 14.37 6.80
CA ILE A 268 4.14 15.60 7.43
C ILE A 268 3.25 16.80 7.08
N CYS A 269 2.97 16.99 5.79
CA CYS A 269 2.16 18.13 5.33
C CYS A 269 0.72 18.05 5.84
N GLU A 270 0.09 16.87 5.74
CA GLU A 270 -1.30 16.67 6.16
C GLU A 270 -1.45 16.66 7.68
N THR A 271 -0.40 16.34 8.45
CA THR A 271 -0.35 16.57 9.91
C THR A 271 -0.32 18.05 10.23
N TYR A 272 0.44 18.86 9.49
CA TYR A 272 0.40 20.32 9.61
C TYR A 272 -0.98 20.89 9.33
N ILE A 273 -1.64 20.44 8.25
CA ILE A 273 -3.01 20.85 7.97
C ILE A 273 -3.95 20.43 9.10
N SER A 274 -3.82 19.19 9.58
CA SER A 274 -4.62 18.66 10.70
C SER A 274 -4.47 19.51 11.97
N SER A 275 -3.24 19.93 12.31
CA SER A 275 -2.99 20.75 13.50
C SER A 275 -3.63 22.13 13.42
N LYS A 276 -3.66 22.74 12.24
CA LYS A 276 -4.34 24.03 12.03
C LYS A 276 -5.86 23.93 12.01
N VAL A 277 -6.41 22.82 11.52
CA VAL A 277 -7.87 22.61 11.43
C VAL A 277 -8.46 22.13 12.77
N TYR A 278 -7.75 21.30 13.52
CA TYR A 278 -8.25 20.66 14.74
C TYR A 278 -7.51 21.05 16.01
N GLU A 279 -6.63 22.04 15.95
CA GLU A 279 -5.91 22.59 17.11
C GLU A 279 -5.14 21.52 17.90
N PHE A 280 -4.31 20.74 17.19
CA PHE A 280 -3.45 19.76 17.86
C PHE A 280 -2.48 20.49 18.80
N ASP A 281 -2.25 19.90 19.98
CA ASP A 281 -1.16 20.38 20.81
C ASP A 281 0.20 20.14 20.13
N CYS A 282 1.19 20.98 20.48
CA CYS A 282 2.53 20.90 19.91
C CYS A 282 3.23 19.57 20.23
N VAL A 283 2.84 18.85 21.29
CA VAL A 283 3.48 17.60 21.68
C VAL A 283 3.11 16.51 20.69
N CYS A 284 1.82 16.28 20.45
CA CYS A 284 1.33 15.34 19.45
C CYS A 284 1.81 15.71 18.04
N PHE A 285 1.81 17.00 17.70
CA PHE A 285 2.33 17.45 16.41
C PHE A 285 3.80 17.09 16.23
N ASN A 286 4.66 17.49 17.18
CA ASN A 286 6.10 17.24 17.10
C ASN A 286 6.44 15.76 17.14
N GLU A 287 5.70 14.95 17.91
CA GLU A 287 5.85 13.48 17.94
C GLU A 287 5.72 12.91 16.53
N VAL A 288 4.62 13.20 15.82
CA VAL A 288 4.40 12.68 14.46
C VAL A 288 5.51 13.12 13.51
N ILE A 289 5.88 14.40 13.53
CA ILE A 289 6.94 14.93 12.66
C ILE A 289 8.27 14.22 12.93
N GLN A 290 8.66 14.09 14.19
CA GLN A 290 9.92 13.46 14.59
C GLN A 290 9.97 11.98 14.20
N VAL A 291 8.89 11.22 14.42
CA VAL A 291 8.83 9.80 14.05
C VAL A 291 9.01 9.62 12.55
N VAL A 292 8.35 10.46 11.74
CA VAL A 292 8.48 10.41 10.28
C VAL A 292 9.88 10.82 9.84
N ASP A 293 10.43 11.93 10.34
CA ASP A 293 11.77 12.42 9.97
C ASP A 293 12.90 11.47 10.40
N ASN A 294 12.73 10.73 11.49
CA ASN A 294 13.68 9.70 11.93
C ASN A 294 13.75 8.51 10.96
N ASN A 295 12.68 8.26 10.19
CA ASN A 295 12.58 7.11 9.30
C ASN A 295 12.67 7.48 7.82
N PHE A 296 12.38 8.73 7.44
CA PHE A 296 12.30 9.18 6.07
C PHE A 296 13.04 10.49 5.88
N GLU A 297 14.00 10.48 4.96
CA GLU A 297 14.64 11.71 4.52
C GLU A 297 13.64 12.58 3.75
N ARG A 298 13.59 13.87 4.10
CA ARG A 298 12.75 14.82 3.36
C ARG A 298 13.32 15.08 1.97
N PHE A 299 12.42 15.21 1.01
CA PHE A 299 12.74 15.60 -0.36
C PHE A 299 13.33 17.00 -0.42
N GLY A 300 14.33 17.19 -1.29
CA GLY A 300 14.95 18.49 -1.58
C GLY A 300 14.06 19.38 -2.45
N LEU A 301 12.86 19.72 -1.96
CA LEU A 301 11.94 20.65 -2.60
C LEU A 301 12.30 22.10 -2.26
N GLY A 302 12.15 23.00 -3.23
CA GLY A 302 12.25 24.45 -3.04
C GLY A 302 10.88 25.12 -2.98
N THR A 303 10.82 26.35 -2.45
CA THR A 303 9.57 27.14 -2.42
C THR A 303 9.01 27.41 -3.82
N GLY A 304 9.87 27.46 -4.85
CA GLY A 304 9.48 27.56 -6.25
C GLY A 304 8.73 26.35 -6.81
N ASP A 305 8.80 25.18 -6.16
CA ASP A 305 8.12 23.96 -6.62
C ASP A 305 6.64 23.90 -6.20
N ILE A 306 6.24 24.74 -5.22
CA ILE A 306 4.90 24.72 -4.61
C ILE A 306 3.79 24.91 -5.65
N ASP A 307 3.96 25.85 -6.58
CA ASP A 307 2.95 26.13 -7.60
C ASP A 307 2.73 24.93 -8.54
N GLU A 308 3.80 24.23 -8.92
CA GLU A 308 3.69 23.02 -9.75
C GLU A 308 3.06 21.88 -8.95
N LEU A 309 3.46 21.66 -7.70
CA LEU A 309 2.87 20.65 -6.82
C LEU A 309 1.36 20.83 -6.68
N LEU A 310 0.88 22.07 -6.55
CA LEU A 310 -0.55 22.37 -6.51
C LEU A 310 -1.28 21.98 -7.79
N THR A 311 -0.64 22.01 -8.97
CA THR A 311 -1.27 21.53 -10.20
C THR A 311 -1.56 20.03 -10.16
N TYR A 312 -0.66 19.23 -9.58
CA TYR A 312 -0.89 17.80 -9.36
C TYR A 312 -1.97 17.56 -8.31
N ILE A 313 -1.97 18.32 -7.21
CA ILE A 313 -3.00 18.23 -6.16
C ILE A 313 -4.40 18.53 -6.75
N LYS A 314 -4.52 19.53 -7.63
CA LYS A 314 -5.78 19.87 -8.33
C LYS A 314 -6.34 18.72 -9.17
N GLN A 315 -5.48 17.89 -9.74
CA GLN A 315 -5.85 16.75 -10.59
C GLN A 315 -6.28 15.51 -9.80
N ASP A 316 -6.17 15.51 -8.46
CA ASP A 316 -6.61 14.39 -7.63
C ASP A 316 -8.12 14.13 -7.83
N LYS A 317 -8.47 12.87 -8.13
CA LYS A 317 -9.85 12.40 -8.37
C LYS A 317 -10.79 12.62 -7.19
N LYS A 318 -10.26 12.87 -5.99
CA LYS A 318 -11.03 13.20 -4.78
C LYS A 318 -11.62 14.61 -4.85
N ASN A 319 -11.03 15.51 -5.62
CA ASN A 319 -11.49 16.89 -5.74
C ASN A 319 -12.84 16.93 -6.45
N LYS A 320 -13.81 17.64 -5.87
CA LYS A 320 -15.14 17.84 -6.44
C LYS A 320 -15.46 19.32 -6.45
N ASN A 321 -16.01 19.80 -7.57
CA ASN A 321 -16.44 21.18 -7.74
C ASN A 321 -15.33 22.21 -7.44
N GLY A 322 -14.08 21.90 -7.79
CA GLY A 322 -12.94 22.80 -7.58
C GLY A 322 -12.46 22.92 -6.14
N LYS A 323 -12.95 22.10 -5.21
CA LYS A 323 -12.51 22.08 -3.81
C LYS A 323 -11.64 20.87 -3.51
N TYR A 324 -10.55 21.11 -2.77
CA TYR A 324 -9.66 20.05 -2.32
C TYR A 324 -10.26 19.29 -1.14
N ARG A 325 -10.24 17.96 -1.20
CA ARG A 325 -10.78 17.11 -0.15
C ARG A 325 -9.71 16.23 0.45
N PHE A 326 -9.41 16.48 1.71
CA PHE A 326 -8.37 15.79 2.46
C PHE A 326 -8.98 14.77 3.42
N SER A 327 -8.17 13.76 3.74
CA SER A 327 -8.33 12.98 4.96
C SER A 327 -7.35 13.52 5.97
N LEU A 328 -7.81 13.83 7.17
CA LEU A 328 -7.02 14.51 8.20
C LEU A 328 -7.14 13.77 9.53
N LEU A 329 -6.18 14.01 10.42
CA LEU A 329 -6.25 13.54 11.79
C LEU A 329 -7.09 14.53 12.60
N ARG A 330 -8.11 14.03 13.32
CA ARG A 330 -8.81 14.82 14.34
C ARG A 330 -8.11 14.74 15.70
N ARG A 331 -7.36 13.66 15.92
CA ARG A 331 -6.36 13.41 16.97
C ARG A 331 -5.62 12.12 16.58
N LEU A 332 -4.55 11.76 17.28
CA LEU A 332 -3.87 10.47 17.06
C LEU A 332 -4.85 9.30 17.24
N GLY A 333 -4.75 8.31 16.34
CA GLY A 333 -5.65 7.16 16.25
C GLY A 333 -7.06 7.48 15.77
N LYS A 334 -7.37 8.73 15.37
CA LYS A 334 -8.72 9.11 14.89
C LYS A 334 -8.67 10.12 13.76
N SER A 335 -9.10 9.68 12.59
CA SER A 335 -9.15 10.47 11.35
C SER A 335 -10.58 10.82 10.91
N VAL A 336 -10.64 11.75 9.97
CA VAL A 336 -11.85 12.24 9.30
C VAL A 336 -11.55 12.41 7.81
N HIS A 337 -12.56 12.35 6.96
CA HIS A 337 -12.42 12.40 5.49
C HIS A 337 -13.35 13.46 4.88
N ASP A 338 -13.10 13.78 3.60
CA ASP A 338 -13.83 14.80 2.84
C ASP A 338 -13.76 16.19 3.49
N ILE A 339 -12.65 16.52 4.17
CA ILE A 339 -12.45 17.86 4.74
C ILE A 339 -12.00 18.82 3.63
N GLU A 340 -12.74 19.91 3.45
CA GLU A 340 -12.44 20.94 2.47
C GLU A 340 -11.30 21.83 2.99
N ILE A 341 -10.26 22.01 2.17
CA ILE A 341 -9.07 22.79 2.53
C ILE A 341 -8.81 23.85 1.46
N GLU A 342 -8.49 25.06 1.91
CA GLU A 342 -8.15 26.19 1.04
C GLU A 342 -6.70 26.12 0.56
N ASP A 343 -6.45 26.67 -0.64
CA ASP A 343 -5.15 26.66 -1.33
C ASP A 343 -4.01 27.19 -0.42
N ASP A 344 -4.27 28.26 0.33
CA ASP A 344 -3.28 28.91 1.23
C ASP A 344 -2.78 27.99 2.35
N LEU A 345 -3.65 27.14 2.89
CA LEU A 345 -3.26 26.19 3.94
C LEU A 345 -2.43 25.05 3.36
N ILE A 346 -2.73 24.62 2.13
CA ILE A 346 -1.91 23.62 1.40
C ILE A 346 -0.51 24.19 1.14
N ARG A 347 -0.42 25.44 0.66
CA ARG A 347 0.85 26.16 0.46
C ARG A 347 1.66 26.24 1.74
N SER A 348 1.01 26.62 2.85
CA SER A 348 1.65 26.72 4.16
C SER A 348 2.22 25.39 4.65
N SER A 349 1.52 24.28 4.37
CA SER A 349 2.01 22.93 4.71
C SER A 349 3.24 22.51 3.91
N LEU A 350 3.31 22.89 2.63
CA LEU A 350 4.47 22.66 1.78
C LEU A 350 5.65 23.55 2.18
N ASP A 351 5.41 24.82 2.52
CA ASP A 351 6.44 25.71 3.08
C ASP A 351 6.98 25.15 4.40
N PHE A 352 6.13 24.64 5.27
CA PHE A 352 6.54 23.96 6.51
C PHE A 352 7.42 22.74 6.22
N TYR A 353 7.04 21.91 5.25
CA TYR A 353 7.83 20.74 4.84
C TYR A 353 9.24 21.13 4.38
N ILE A 354 9.34 22.19 3.57
CA ILE A 354 10.60 22.71 3.00
C ILE A 354 11.47 23.37 4.06
N THR A 355 10.88 24.25 4.88
CA THR A 355 11.62 25.11 5.81
C THR A 355 11.96 24.45 7.15
N LYS A 356 11.34 23.31 7.47
CA LYS A 356 11.53 22.58 8.73
C LYS A 356 11.33 23.47 9.98
N LYS A 357 10.38 24.40 9.89
CA LYS A 357 9.96 25.20 11.05
C LYS A 357 9.41 24.28 12.15
N ASP A 358 9.42 24.74 13.39
CA ASP A 358 8.79 24.06 14.52
C ASP A 358 7.25 24.26 14.52
N CYS A 359 6.56 23.71 15.52
CA CYS A 359 5.10 23.82 15.65
C CYS A 359 4.60 25.28 15.76
N HIS A 360 5.46 26.21 16.17
CA HIS A 360 5.17 27.64 16.31
C HIS A 360 5.51 28.45 15.05
N GLY A 361 6.23 27.87 14.10
CA GLY A 361 6.65 28.53 12.87
C GLY A 361 8.04 29.18 12.95
N GLU A 362 8.81 28.88 14.00
CA GLU A 362 10.19 29.33 14.14
C GLU A 362 11.14 28.35 13.44
N GLN A 363 12.21 28.84 12.79
CA GLN A 363 13.16 27.96 12.10
C GLN A 363 14.01 27.18 13.11
N HIS A 364 14.05 25.85 12.95
CA HIS A 364 15.08 25.05 13.61
C HIS A 364 16.45 25.42 13.03
N ASN A 365 17.25 26.19 13.78
CA ASN A 365 18.67 26.32 13.51
C ASN A 365 19.34 24.98 13.82
N SER A 366 19.62 24.19 12.78
CA SER A 366 20.52 23.04 12.85
C SER A 366 21.96 23.47 13.00
#